data_AF-A0A0C3D7B2-F1
#
_entry.id   AF-A0A0C3D7B2-F1
#
_cell.length_a   1.000
_cell.length_b   1.000
_cell.length_c   1.000
_cell.angle_alpha   90.00
_cell.angle_beta   90.00
_cell.angle_gamma   90.00
#
_symmetry.space_group_name_H-M   'P 1'
#
loop_
_entity.id
_entity.type
_entity.pdbx_description
1 polymer ?
#
loop_
_entity_poly.entity_id
_entity_poly.type
_entity_poly.pdbx_seq_one_letter_code
_entity_poly.pdbx_strand_id
1 'polypeptide(L)'
;MSDTPSTLSRLCIWQQNLNKSLAAQLTLLNGPIAAQWDIVAIQEPTIDHRLCLTKANSHWRVVYPTHKFTLDATPRAVTLVNTKISTNNWEQIPFPSKDVVIVKFRSAQGACTLINIYNDSTHN
;
A
#
# COMPACT_ATOMS: atom_id res chain seq x y z
N MET A 1 -19.41 19.45 -15.43
CA MET A 1 -18.92 18.88 -14.16
C MET A 1 -17.44 19.17 -14.10
N SER A 2 -17.01 20.07 -13.20
CA SER A 2 -15.61 20.48 -13.08
C SER A 2 -14.88 19.50 -12.16
N ASP A 3 -14.12 18.59 -12.75
CA ASP A 3 -13.08 17.80 -12.07
C ASP A 3 -11.98 18.76 -11.63
N THR A 4 -12.20 19.41 -10.49
CA THR A 4 -11.15 20.17 -9.82
C THR A 4 -10.25 19.11 -9.18
N PRO A 5 -8.97 18.98 -9.60
CA PRO A 5 -8.09 18.00 -8.99
C PRO A 5 -8.00 18.35 -7.51
N SER A 6 -8.39 17.42 -6.64
CA SER A 6 -8.14 17.57 -5.22
C SER A 6 -6.64 17.77 -5.05
N THR A 7 -6.25 18.99 -4.69
CA THR A 7 -4.89 19.27 -4.30
C THR A 7 -4.67 18.48 -3.02
N LEU A 8 -3.86 17.41 -3.09
CA LEU A 8 -3.38 16.70 -1.91
C LEU A 8 -2.46 17.65 -1.14
N SER A 9 -3.04 18.57 -0.37
CA SER A 9 -2.31 19.49 0.53
C SER A 9 -1.67 18.74 1.70
N ARG A 10 -2.20 17.55 2.01
CA ARG A 10 -1.78 16.67 3.09
C ARG A 10 -1.95 15.23 2.63
N LEU A 11 -1.00 14.37 3.00
CA LEU A 11 -1.03 12.94 2.76
C LEU A 11 -0.94 12.22 4.11
N CYS A 12 -2.02 11.55 4.52
CA CYS A 12 -2.09 10.80 5.78
C CYS A 12 -1.73 9.34 5.54
N ILE A 13 -0.69 8.86 6.22
CA ILE A 13 -0.15 7.51 6.05
C ILE A 13 -0.25 6.71 7.35
N TRP A 14 -1.01 5.62 7.34
CA TRP A 14 -1.01 4.64 8.42
C TRP A 14 0.02 3.56 8.11
N GLN A 15 0.82 3.16 9.09
CA GLN A 15 1.75 2.03 8.94
C GLN A 15 1.49 0.99 10.02
N GLN A 16 1.43 -0.29 9.61
CA GLN A 16 1.21 -1.39 10.54
C GLN A 16 1.81 -2.71 10.04
N ASN A 17 2.56 -3.38 10.90
CA ASN A 17 2.87 -4.79 10.73
C ASN A 17 1.69 -5.63 11.26
N LEU A 18 1.13 -6.51 10.43
CA LEU A 18 -0.03 -7.32 10.77
C LEU A 18 0.33 -8.71 11.31
N ASN A 19 1.60 -9.11 11.29
CA ASN A 19 2.06 -10.43 11.72
C ASN A 19 1.19 -11.57 11.13
N LYS A 20 0.80 -11.42 9.86
CA LYS A 20 -0.05 -12.35 9.08
C LYS A 20 -1.42 -12.64 9.72
N SER A 21 -1.88 -11.79 10.63
CA SER A 21 -3.16 -11.95 11.32
C SER A 21 -4.34 -11.53 10.44
N LEU A 22 -5.15 -12.51 10.02
CA LEU A 22 -6.36 -12.27 9.25
C LEU A 22 -7.35 -11.38 10.03
N ALA A 23 -7.50 -11.64 11.33
CA ALA A 23 -8.38 -10.86 12.18
C ALA A 23 -7.96 -9.38 12.22
N ALA A 24 -6.66 -9.12 12.46
CA ALA A 24 -6.13 -7.75 12.46
C ALA A 24 -6.35 -7.06 11.11
N GLN A 25 -6.12 -7.77 10.00
CA GLN A 25 -6.34 -7.21 8.66
C GLN A 25 -7.80 -6.88 8.39
N LEU A 26 -8.73 -7.76 8.74
CA LEU A 26 -10.17 -7.53 8.51
C LEU A 26 -10.69 -6.40 9.39
N THR A 27 -10.27 -6.33 10.66
CA THR A 27 -10.60 -5.21 11.54
C THR A 27 -10.07 -3.89 10.99
N LEU A 28 -8.83 -3.87 10.49
CA LEU A 28 -8.24 -2.70 9.85
C LEU A 28 -9.09 -2.26 8.64
N LEU A 29 -9.33 -3.16 7.68
CA LEU A 29 -10.00 -2.82 6.42
C LEU A 29 -11.47 -2.42 6.58
N ASN A 30 -12.17 -3.01 7.54
CA ASN A 30 -13.58 -2.74 7.80
C ASN A 30 -13.79 -1.62 8.84
N GLY A 31 -12.71 -1.08 9.40
CA GLY A 31 -12.75 0.05 10.32
C GLY A 31 -12.94 1.39 9.61
N PRO A 32 -12.95 2.51 10.37
CA PRO A 32 -13.16 3.85 9.82
C PRO A 32 -11.96 4.40 9.03
N ILE A 33 -10.89 3.63 8.86
CA ILE A 33 -9.62 4.13 8.32
C ILE A 33 -9.73 4.65 6.89
N ALA A 34 -10.63 4.09 6.06
CA ALA A 34 -10.84 4.57 4.69
C ALA A 34 -11.45 5.98 4.62
N ALA A 35 -12.04 6.45 5.72
CA ALA A 35 -12.51 7.82 5.84
C ALA A 35 -11.39 8.80 6.24
N GLN A 36 -10.37 8.31 6.96
CA GLN A 36 -9.39 9.14 7.67
C GLN A 36 -7.98 9.11 7.05
N TRP A 37 -7.64 8.06 6.32
CA TRP A 37 -6.30 7.78 5.83
C TRP A 37 -6.28 7.63 4.31
N ASP A 38 -5.23 8.17 3.70
CA ASP A 38 -5.00 8.17 2.27
C ASP A 38 -4.22 6.91 1.84
N ILE A 39 -3.30 6.47 2.68
CA ILE A 39 -2.42 5.34 2.43
C ILE A 39 -2.33 4.45 3.68
N VAL A 40 -2.29 3.15 3.46
CA VAL A 40 -1.92 2.16 4.49
C VAL A 40 -0.71 1.36 4.02
N ALA A 41 0.41 1.49 4.73
CA ALA A 41 1.62 0.69 4.52
C ALA A 41 1.57 -0.53 5.45
N ILE A 42 1.40 -1.73 4.87
CA ILE A 42 1.29 -2.97 5.62
C ILE A 42 2.57 -3.78 5.46
N GLN A 43 3.08 -4.30 6.58
CA GLN A 43 4.06 -5.39 6.60
C GLN A 43 3.40 -6.67 7.11
N GLU A 44 3.92 -7.81 6.66
CA GLU A 44 3.40 -9.14 6.93
C GLU A 44 1.88 -9.23 6.75
N PRO A 45 1.36 -8.87 5.56
CA PRO A 45 -0.06 -9.00 5.29
C PRO A 45 -0.51 -10.46 5.36
N THR A 46 -1.79 -10.67 5.62
CA THR A 46 -2.41 -11.97 5.38
C THR A 46 -2.50 -12.20 3.88
N ILE A 47 -1.96 -13.32 3.40
CA ILE A 47 -1.94 -13.67 1.97
C ILE A 47 -2.75 -14.94 1.74
N ASP A 48 -3.58 -14.93 0.71
CA ASP A 48 -4.15 -16.13 0.12
C ASP A 48 -3.04 -16.84 -0.69
N HIS A 49 -2.58 -17.98 -0.19
CA HIS A 49 -1.46 -18.71 -0.80
C HIS A 49 -1.76 -19.28 -2.20
N ARG A 50 -3.04 -19.42 -2.59
CA ARG A 50 -3.39 -19.90 -3.93
C ARG A 50 -3.30 -18.80 -4.98
N LEU A 51 -3.61 -17.57 -4.57
CA LEU A 51 -3.66 -16.41 -5.47
C LEU A 51 -2.43 -15.49 -5.33
N CYS A 52 -1.66 -15.65 -4.25
CA CYS A 52 -0.59 -14.73 -3.84
C CYS A 52 -1.09 -13.28 -3.73
N LEU A 53 -2.34 -13.10 -3.27
CA LEU A 53 -2.99 -11.81 -3.06
C LEU A 53 -3.39 -11.63 -1.60
N THR A 54 -3.36 -10.38 -1.15
CA THR A 54 -3.92 -9.98 0.13
C THR A 54 -5.40 -9.62 0.00
N LYS A 55 -6.13 -9.59 1.13
CA LYS A 55 -7.51 -9.11 1.16
C LYS A 55 -7.55 -7.58 1.13
N ALA A 56 -8.46 -7.02 0.36
CA ALA A 56 -8.80 -5.60 0.34
C ALA A 56 -10.28 -5.44 -0.03
N ASN A 57 -10.89 -4.33 0.36
CA ASN A 57 -12.24 -3.94 -0.08
C ASN A 57 -12.15 -2.81 -1.13
N SER A 58 -13.30 -2.37 -1.64
CA SER A 58 -13.40 -1.38 -2.73
C SER A 58 -12.86 0.02 -2.38
N HIS A 59 -12.54 0.28 -1.12
CA HIS A 59 -11.90 1.55 -0.71
C HIS A 59 -10.41 1.59 -1.00
N TRP A 60 -9.78 0.46 -1.32
CA TRP A 60 -8.33 0.35 -1.38
C TRP A 60 -7.86 -0.27 -2.69
N ARG A 61 -6.88 0.38 -3.33
CA ARG A 61 -6.07 -0.21 -4.42
C ARG A 61 -4.81 -0.78 -3.81
N VAL A 62 -4.60 -2.09 -3.95
CA VAL A 62 -3.39 -2.75 -3.41
C VAL A 62 -2.25 -2.64 -4.40
N VAL A 63 -1.15 -2.05 -3.97
CA VAL A 63 0.13 -2.02 -4.66
C VAL A 63 1.02 -3.11 -4.04
N TYR A 64 1.31 -4.12 -4.85
CA TYR A 64 2.22 -5.21 -4.50
C TYR A 64 3.64 -4.88 -4.96
N PRO A 65 4.69 -5.51 -4.41
CA PRO A 65 6.03 -5.44 -4.98
C PRO A 65 6.02 -5.80 -6.47
N THR A 66 6.74 -5.04 -7.31
CA THR A 66 6.66 -5.12 -8.79
C THR A 66 6.94 -6.51 -9.35
N HIS A 67 7.81 -7.27 -8.69
CA HIS A 67 8.26 -8.58 -9.16
C HIS A 67 7.58 -9.74 -8.41
N LYS A 68 6.40 -9.51 -7.79
CA LYS A 68 5.72 -10.54 -6.99
C LYS A 68 5.45 -11.86 -7.75
N PHE A 69 5.25 -11.81 -9.07
CA PHE A 69 4.95 -12.99 -9.89
C PHE A 69 6.19 -13.61 -10.54
N THR A 70 7.34 -12.93 -10.50
CA THR A 70 8.60 -13.44 -11.09
C THR A 70 9.58 -13.91 -10.01
N LEU A 71 9.31 -13.64 -8.73
CA LEU A 71 10.18 -13.98 -7.61
C LEU A 71 9.73 -15.25 -6.86
N ASP A 72 8.63 -15.91 -7.28
CA ASP A 72 8.00 -17.05 -6.58
C ASP A 72 7.85 -16.86 -5.06
N ALA A 73 7.71 -15.60 -4.64
CA ALA A 73 7.82 -15.24 -3.24
C ALA A 73 6.58 -14.49 -2.78
N THR A 74 6.03 -14.97 -1.66
CA THR A 74 4.96 -14.29 -0.93
C THR A 74 5.40 -12.87 -0.56
N PRO A 75 4.66 -11.82 -0.94
CA PRO A 75 4.97 -10.44 -0.56
C PRO A 75 5.03 -10.29 0.96
N ARG A 76 6.06 -9.63 1.48
CA ARG A 76 6.18 -9.29 2.91
C ARG A 76 5.77 -7.84 3.23
N ALA A 77 5.63 -7.01 2.20
CA ALA A 77 5.08 -5.67 2.30
C ALA A 77 4.07 -5.41 1.18
N VAL A 78 3.01 -4.65 1.49
CA VAL A 78 2.05 -4.13 0.51
C VAL A 78 1.65 -2.70 0.89
N THR A 79 1.32 -1.88 -0.10
CA THR A 79 0.82 -0.52 0.13
C THR A 79 -0.60 -0.42 -0.40
N LEU A 80 -1.54 0.05 0.41
CA LEU A 80 -2.93 0.27 0.01
C LEU A 80 -3.12 1.77 -0.23
N VAL A 81 -3.49 2.14 -1.45
CA VAL A 81 -3.81 3.51 -1.81
C VAL A 81 -5.33 3.67 -1.82
N ASN A 82 -5.85 4.66 -1.09
CA ASN A 82 -7.28 4.91 -1.00
C ASN A 82 -7.85 5.24 -2.40
N THR A 83 -9.03 4.69 -2.73
CA THR A 83 -9.63 4.90 -4.05
C THR A 83 -10.03 6.34 -4.33
N LYS A 84 -10.15 7.17 -3.28
CA LYS A 84 -10.36 8.62 -3.36
C LYS A 84 -9.21 9.37 -4.03
N ILE A 85 -8.00 8.79 -4.04
CA ILE A 85 -6.87 9.37 -4.78
C ILE A 85 -6.96 8.91 -6.23
N SER A 86 -6.99 9.88 -7.14
CA SER A 86 -6.92 9.63 -8.59
C SER A 86 -5.67 8.83 -8.95
N THR A 87 -5.82 7.82 -9.81
CA THR A 87 -4.70 7.04 -10.34
C THR A 87 -3.75 7.86 -11.22
N ASN A 88 -4.16 9.06 -11.65
CA ASN A 88 -3.28 9.99 -12.36
C ASN A 88 -2.30 10.71 -11.42
N ASN A 89 -2.55 10.66 -10.10
CA ASN A 89 -1.75 11.36 -9.09
C ASN A 89 -0.68 10.49 -8.46
N TRP A 90 -0.56 9.22 -8.85
CA TRP A 90 0.49 8.36 -8.30
C TRP A 90 0.90 7.26 -9.28
N GLU A 91 2.13 6.79 -9.12
CA GLU A 91 2.67 5.68 -9.87
C GLU A 91 3.49 4.77 -8.96
N GLN A 92 3.52 3.49 -9.27
CA GLN A 92 4.46 2.57 -8.65
C GLN A 92 5.84 2.72 -9.31
N ILE A 93 6.90 2.77 -8.51
CA ILE A 93 8.27 2.67 -9.01
C ILE A 93 8.74 1.22 -8.87
N PRO A 94 9.21 0.57 -9.96
CA PRO A 94 9.74 -0.78 -9.88
C PRO A 94 10.97 -0.90 -8.97
N PHE A 95 10.97 -1.95 -8.14
CA PHE A 95 12.12 -2.32 -7.31
C PHE A 95 12.24 -3.85 -7.19
N PRO A 96 13.44 -4.44 -7.35
CA PRO A 96 13.65 -5.89 -7.38
C PRO A 96 13.69 -6.53 -5.98
N SER A 97 12.65 -6.32 -5.17
CA SER A 97 12.50 -6.99 -3.87
C SER A 97 11.05 -7.29 -3.56
N LYS A 98 10.78 -8.39 -2.85
CA LYS A 98 9.45 -8.74 -2.30
C LYS A 98 9.10 -7.98 -1.02
N ASP A 99 10.06 -7.22 -0.51
CA ASP A 99 10.00 -6.53 0.79
C ASP A 99 9.79 -5.03 0.66
N VAL A 100 9.90 -4.53 -0.57
CA VAL A 100 9.90 -3.10 -0.85
C VAL A 100 8.77 -2.77 -1.81
N VAL A 101 7.95 -1.80 -1.44
CA VAL A 101 6.95 -1.20 -2.31
C VAL A 101 7.21 0.29 -2.37
N ILE A 102 7.48 0.80 -3.58
CA ILE A 102 7.74 2.21 -3.82
C ILE A 102 6.57 2.81 -4.59
N VAL A 103 5.98 3.87 -4.04
CA VAL A 103 4.90 4.62 -4.69
C VAL A 103 5.25 6.10 -4.68
N LYS A 104 5.23 6.73 -5.86
CA LYS A 104 5.44 8.16 -6.02
C LYS A 104 4.11 8.85 -6.25
N PHE A 105 3.78 9.77 -5.36
CA PHE A 105 2.62 10.65 -5.42
C PHE A 105 3.01 11.99 -6.02
N ARG A 106 2.10 12.59 -6.78
CA ARG A 106 2.23 13.87 -7.45
C ARG A 106 1.07 14.76 -7.02
N SER A 107 1.38 15.99 -6.62
CA SER A 107 0.40 17.02 -6.32
C SER A 107 0.86 18.36 -6.90
N ALA A 108 0.00 19.37 -6.82
CA ALA A 108 0.37 20.74 -7.22
C ALA A 108 1.53 21.31 -6.38
N GLN A 109 1.75 20.77 -5.18
CA GLN A 109 2.80 21.20 -4.25
C GLN A 109 4.13 20.47 -4.46
N GLY A 110 4.18 19.43 -5.30
CA GLY A 110 5.39 18.68 -5.60
C GLY A 110 5.16 17.17 -5.67
N ALA A 111 6.25 16.41 -5.58
CA ALA A 111 6.20 14.96 -5.55
C ALA A 111 6.61 14.41 -4.17
N CYS A 112 5.95 13.35 -3.73
CA CYS A 112 6.29 12.62 -2.52
C CYS A 112 6.52 11.15 -2.88
N THR A 113 7.67 10.59 -2.53
CA THR A 113 7.96 9.16 -2.74
C THR A 113 7.83 8.43 -1.41
N LEU A 114 6.88 7.50 -1.33
CA LEU A 114 6.73 6.58 -0.20
C LEU A 114 7.48 5.29 -0.51
N ILE A 115 8.34 4.87 0.41
CA ILE A 115 9.07 3.60 0.35
C ILE A 115 8.63 2.77 1.56
N ASN A 116 7.77 1.78 1.33
CA ASN A 116 7.36 0.82 2.35
C ASN A 116 8.33 -0.36 2.34
N ILE A 117 9.06 -0.57 3.45
CA ILE A 117 10.10 -1.58 3.57
C ILE A 117 9.74 -2.53 4.71
N TYR A 118 9.77 -3.82 4.43
CA TYR A 118 9.90 -4.85 5.46
C TYR A 118 11.38 -5.14 5.70
N ASN A 119 11.84 -4.98 6.95
CA ASN A 119 13.16 -5.38 7.39
C ASN A 119 13.03 -6.61 8.29
N ASP A 120 13.72 -7.70 7.95
CA ASP A 120 13.69 -8.93 8.74
C ASP A 120 14.48 -8.84 10.05
N SER A 121 15.26 -7.76 10.25
CA SER A 121 15.98 -7.47 11.49
C SER A 121 16.95 -8.58 11.91
N THR A 122 17.41 -9.40 10.97
CA THR A 122 18.37 -10.50 11.21
C THR A 122 19.82 -10.12 10.90
N HIS A 123 20.06 -8.90 10.42
CA HIS A 123 21.37 -8.40 10.02
C HIS A 123 21.59 -7.00 10.63
N ASN A 124 22.73 -6.81 11.30
CA ASN A 124 23.18 -5.55 11.92
C ASN A 124 24.29 -4.89 11.11
#